data_AF-A0A238X2G1-F1
#
_entry.id   AF-A0A238X2G1-F1
#
_cell.length_a   1.000
_cell.length_b   1.000
_cell.length_c   1.000
_cell.angle_alpha   90.00
_cell.angle_beta   90.00
_cell.angle_gamma   90.00
#
_symmetry.space_group_name_H-M   'P 1'
#
loop_
_entity.id
_entity.type
_entity.pdbx_description
1 polymer ?
#
loop_
_entity_poly.entity_id
_entity_poly.type
_entity_poly.pdbx_seq_one_letter_code
_entity_poly.pdbx_strand_id
1 'polypeptide(L)'
;MDYLYIKSLHIIFITTWFAGLFYIIRLFIYYKEAEEKPAIEKNILTKQYQLMIKRLWYIITWPSAVLATVFAVWLLILQPAWLQMGWMQIKLGFVAALFAYHWSCQILYNQIEKGNLKFSSFALRIWNEVATIILFACVFLVVLKTSFGWIFGVTGIVGVSVLLMLGVKLYKNIRKKNSWDKN
;
A
#
# COMPACT_ATOMS: atom_id res chain seq x y z
N MET A 1 7.90 28.44 -14.21
CA MET A 1 8.91 27.37 -14.02
C MET A 1 8.66 26.60 -12.72
N ASP A 2 8.45 27.29 -11.59
CA ASP A 2 8.33 26.69 -10.25
C ASP A 2 7.22 25.64 -10.10
N TYR A 3 6.07 25.83 -10.75
CA TYR A 3 4.95 24.87 -10.69
C TYR A 3 5.33 23.47 -11.18
N LEU A 4 6.07 23.36 -12.29
CA LEU A 4 6.46 22.06 -12.84
C LEU A 4 7.46 21.34 -11.93
N TYR A 5 8.38 22.09 -11.30
CA TYR A 5 9.31 21.53 -10.33
C TYR A 5 8.58 21.01 -9.08
N ILE A 6 7.70 21.82 -8.50
CA ILE A 6 6.91 21.42 -7.31
C ILE A 6 6.03 20.21 -7.64
N LYS A 7 5.41 20.19 -8.83
CA LYS A 7 4.61 19.05 -9.29
C LYS A 7 5.46 17.78 -9.44
N SER A 8 6.66 17.90 -10.01
CA SER A 8 7.60 16.78 -10.12
C SER A 8 8.04 16.27 -8.75
N LEU A 9 8.40 17.16 -7.81
CA LEU A 9 8.76 16.78 -6.45
C LEU A 9 7.60 16.06 -5.74
N HIS A 10 6.38 16.58 -5.84
CA HIS A 10 5.19 15.91 -5.30
C HIS A 10 5.05 14.49 -5.85
N ILE A 11 5.18 14.29 -7.17
CA ILE A 11 5.08 12.96 -7.79
C ILE A 11 6.18 12.04 -7.27
N ILE A 12 7.44 12.51 -7.20
CA ILE A 12 8.57 11.71 -6.69
C ILE A 12 8.27 11.22 -5.27
N PHE A 13 7.87 12.12 -4.37
CA PHE A 13 7.60 11.74 -2.98
C PHE A 13 6.35 10.88 -2.82
N ILE A 14 5.31 11.07 -3.65
CA ILE A 14 4.17 10.13 -3.70
C ILE A 14 4.64 8.74 -4.13
N THR A 15 5.46 8.63 -5.17
CA THR A 15 6.00 7.33 -5.62
C THR A 15 6.84 6.67 -4.52
N THR A 16 7.73 7.41 -3.85
CA THR A 16 8.52 6.89 -2.73
C THR A 16 7.63 6.47 -1.56
N TRP A 17 6.59 7.24 -1.24
CA TRP A 17 5.67 6.92 -0.17
C TRP A 17 4.90 5.62 -0.44
N PHE A 18 4.34 5.46 -1.64
CA PHE A 18 3.67 4.21 -2.04
C PHE A 18 4.63 3.02 -2.09
N ALA A 19 5.87 3.21 -2.55
CA ALA A 19 6.88 2.15 -2.52
C ALA A 19 7.14 1.66 -1.07
N GLY A 20 7.25 2.60 -0.12
CA GLY A 20 7.37 2.28 1.30
C GLY A 20 6.14 1.55 1.86
N LEU A 21 4.93 1.98 1.50
CA LEU A 21 3.68 1.36 1.94
C LEU A 21 3.47 -0.05 1.38
N PHE A 22 3.86 -0.32 0.14
CA PHE A 22 3.79 -1.69 -0.40
C PHE A 22 4.81 -2.62 0.24
N TYR A 23 6.00 -2.10 0.58
CA TYR A 23 7.05 -2.93 1.13
C TYR A 23 6.88 -3.19 2.64
N ILE A 24 6.33 -2.24 3.40
CA ILE A 24 6.16 -2.39 4.86
C ILE A 24 5.23 -3.55 5.22
N ILE A 25 4.12 -3.74 4.50
CA ILE A 25 3.17 -4.84 4.80
C ILE A 25 3.81 -6.20 4.52
N ARG A 26 4.65 -6.31 3.49
CA ARG A 26 5.41 -7.53 3.23
C ARG A 26 6.36 -7.85 4.38
N LEU A 27 7.04 -6.84 4.91
CA LEU A 27 7.88 -7.03 6.09
C LEU A 27 7.06 -7.43 7.32
N PHE A 28 5.84 -6.92 7.49
CA PHE A 28 4.93 -7.36 8.57
C PHE A 28 4.52 -8.84 8.41
N ILE A 29 4.24 -9.29 7.19
CA ILE A 29 3.95 -10.69 6.88
C ILE A 29 5.16 -11.56 7.22
N TYR A 30 6.36 -11.19 6.78
CA TYR A 30 7.58 -11.95 7.06
C TYR A 30 7.95 -11.96 8.54
N TYR A 31 7.70 -10.86 9.25
CA TYR A 31 7.83 -10.83 10.71
C TYR A 31 6.88 -11.86 11.35
N LYS A 32 5.61 -11.91 10.91
CA LYS A 32 4.62 -12.85 11.45
C LYS A 32 4.99 -14.31 11.15
N GLU A 33 5.39 -14.60 9.92
CA GLU A 33 5.85 -15.93 9.51
C GLU A 33 7.12 -16.35 10.28
N ALA A 34 7.98 -15.39 10.65
CA ALA A 34 9.14 -15.67 11.50
C ALA A 34 8.79 -15.99 12.96
N GLU A 35 7.63 -15.54 13.47
CA GLU A 35 7.18 -15.89 14.83
C GLU A 35 6.82 -17.37 15.00
N GLU A 36 6.48 -18.04 13.89
CA GLU A 36 6.08 -19.46 13.82
C GLU A 36 7.27 -20.41 13.64
N LYS A 37 8.48 -19.88 13.43
CA LYS A 37 9.71 -20.67 13.25
C LYS A 37 10.29 -21.19 14.58
N PRO A 38 11.19 -22.19 14.52
CA PRO A 38 11.90 -22.68 15.70
C PRO A 38 12.64 -21.56 16.45
N ALA A 39 12.84 -21.73 17.76
CA ALA A 39 13.29 -20.67 18.66
C ALA A 39 14.56 -19.91 18.21
N ILE A 40 15.53 -20.62 17.62
CA ILE A 40 16.78 -20.03 17.13
C ILE A 40 16.50 -19.12 15.92
N GLU A 41 15.82 -19.63 14.90
CA GLU A 41 15.47 -18.88 13.69
C GLU A 41 14.55 -17.70 14.01
N LYS A 42 13.56 -17.92 14.87
CA LYS A 42 12.63 -16.87 15.33
C LYS A 42 13.38 -15.68 15.89
N ASN A 43 14.29 -15.90 16.85
CA ASN A 43 15.02 -14.82 17.51
C ASN A 43 15.89 -14.01 16.55
N ILE A 44 16.50 -14.67 15.55
CA ILE A 44 17.35 -13.99 14.56
C ILE A 44 16.49 -13.18 13.58
N LEU A 45 15.47 -13.82 12.99
CA LEU A 45 14.66 -13.23 11.93
C LEU A 45 13.76 -12.10 12.43
N THR A 46 13.11 -12.27 13.59
CA THR A 46 12.24 -11.23 14.16
C THR A 46 13.01 -9.94 14.46
N LYS A 47 14.21 -10.04 15.05
CA LYS A 47 15.10 -8.89 15.29
C LYS A 47 15.52 -8.21 13.98
N GLN A 48 15.89 -9.00 12.97
CA GLN A 48 16.27 -8.47 11.68
C GLN A 48 15.11 -7.75 10.99
N TYR A 49 13.92 -8.36 10.97
CA TYR A 49 12.74 -7.75 10.38
C TYR A 49 12.30 -6.49 11.13
N GLN A 50 12.34 -6.47 12.47
CA GLN A 50 12.07 -5.25 13.25
C GLN A 50 13.00 -4.10 12.85
N LEU A 51 14.30 -4.38 12.66
CA LEU A 51 15.26 -3.37 12.21
C LEU A 51 14.97 -2.90 10.78
N MET A 52 14.65 -3.80 9.85
CA MET A 52 14.29 -3.44 8.48
C MET A 52 13.02 -2.60 8.42
N ILE A 53 12.00 -3.00 9.18
CA ILE A 53 10.73 -2.31 9.33
C ILE A 53 10.98 -0.89 9.85
N LYS A 54 11.71 -0.74 10.97
CA LYS A 54 12.01 0.55 11.59
C LYS A 54 12.73 1.49 10.63
N ARG A 55 13.75 0.99 9.93
CA ARG A 55 14.51 1.76 8.95
C ARG A 55 13.63 2.21 7.80
N LEU A 56 12.91 1.29 7.16
CA LEU A 56 12.00 1.63 6.07
C LEU A 56 10.97 2.69 6.51
N TRP A 57 10.36 2.47 7.66
CA TRP A 57 9.23 3.27 8.14
C TRP A 57 9.63 4.70 8.48
N TYR A 58 10.69 4.89 9.26
CA TYR A 58 11.09 6.22 9.72
C TYR A 58 12.11 6.93 8.82
N ILE A 59 12.88 6.20 8.01
CA ILE A 59 13.87 6.82 7.09
C ILE A 59 13.23 7.14 5.74
N ILE A 60 12.29 6.31 5.26
CA ILE A 60 11.74 6.44 3.91
C ILE A 60 10.26 6.80 3.95
N THR A 61 9.41 5.97 4.57
CA THR A 61 7.96 6.08 4.41
C THR A 61 7.37 7.34 5.08
N TRP A 62 7.75 7.65 6.32
CA TRP A 62 7.28 8.86 7.00
C TRP A 62 7.81 10.15 6.36
N PRO A 63 9.13 10.30 6.11
CA PRO A 63 9.65 11.51 5.47
C PRO A 63 9.04 11.76 4.09
N SER A 64 8.85 10.70 3.28
CA SER A 64 8.19 10.83 1.97
C SER A 64 6.72 11.22 2.09
N ALA A 65 5.97 10.68 3.06
CA ALA A 65 4.58 11.10 3.33
C ALA A 65 4.48 12.59 3.66
N VAL A 66 5.37 13.07 4.55
CA VAL A 66 5.42 14.47 4.96
C VAL A 66 5.76 15.37 3.77
N LEU A 67 6.83 15.04 3.03
CA LEU A 67 7.26 15.83 1.88
C LEU A 67 6.21 15.84 0.76
N ALA A 68 5.62 14.68 0.44
CA ALA A 68 4.53 14.57 -0.53
C ALA A 68 3.37 15.51 -0.17
N THR A 69 3.03 15.60 1.12
CA THR A 69 1.94 16.45 1.62
C THR A 69 2.29 17.93 1.57
N VAL A 70 3.50 18.30 1.97
CA VAL A 70 3.99 19.68 1.85
C VAL A 70 3.90 20.16 0.40
N PHE A 71 4.38 19.37 -0.55
CA PHE A 71 4.27 19.74 -1.97
C PHE A 71 2.83 19.70 -2.49
N ALA A 72 1.98 18.82 -1.96
CA ALA A 72 0.55 18.81 -2.31
C ALA A 72 -0.15 20.11 -1.89
N VAL A 73 0.08 20.54 -0.64
CA VAL A 73 -0.47 21.79 -0.11
C VAL A 73 0.07 22.98 -0.89
N TRP A 74 1.37 23.00 -1.21
CA TRP A 74 1.96 24.05 -2.03
C TRP A 74 1.28 24.12 -3.41
N LEU A 75 1.04 22.98 -4.07
CA LEU A 75 0.32 22.97 -5.36
C LEU A 75 -1.11 23.52 -5.23
N LEU A 76 -1.81 23.23 -4.14
CA LEU A 76 -3.16 23.77 -3.89
C LEU A 76 -3.15 25.28 -3.66
N ILE A 77 -2.11 25.83 -3.02
CA ILE A 77 -1.93 27.28 -2.87
C ILE A 77 -1.69 27.94 -4.23
N LEU A 78 -0.91 27.30 -5.11
CA LEU A 78 -0.66 27.81 -6.47
C LEU A 78 -1.86 27.67 -7.41
N GLN A 79 -2.76 26.71 -7.14
CA GLN A 79 -3.99 26.47 -7.91
C GLN A 79 -5.21 26.28 -6.98
N PRO A 80 -5.71 27.37 -6.37
CA PRO A 80 -6.84 27.29 -5.46
C PRO A 80 -8.15 26.89 -6.16
N ALA A 81 -8.26 27.16 -7.47
CA ALA A 81 -9.41 26.78 -8.29
C ALA A 81 -9.67 25.27 -8.29
N TRP A 82 -8.65 24.44 -8.07
CA TRP A 82 -8.82 22.98 -7.99
C TRP A 82 -9.73 22.54 -6.85
N LEU A 83 -9.77 23.28 -5.73
CA LEU A 83 -10.65 22.95 -4.60
C LEU A 83 -12.12 23.06 -4.97
N GLN A 84 -12.48 23.84 -5.98
CA GLN A 84 -13.87 23.93 -6.46
C GLN A 84 -14.24 22.79 -7.43
N MET A 85 -13.27 21.98 -7.87
CA MET A 85 -13.50 20.91 -8.82
C MET A 85 -13.88 19.61 -8.09
N GLY A 86 -14.98 18.97 -8.51
CA GLY A 86 -15.48 17.75 -7.88
C GLY A 86 -14.48 16.59 -7.83
N TRP A 87 -13.64 16.43 -8.86
CA TRP A 87 -12.59 15.41 -8.85
C TRP A 87 -11.57 15.66 -7.73
N MET A 88 -11.18 16.91 -7.46
CA MET A 88 -10.21 17.22 -6.40
C MET A 88 -10.76 16.91 -5.01
N GLN A 89 -12.04 17.21 -4.77
CA GLN A 89 -12.71 16.87 -3.50
C GLN A 89 -12.68 15.36 -3.24
N ILE A 90 -13.00 14.57 -4.28
CA ILE A 90 -12.92 13.10 -4.20
C ILE A 90 -11.47 12.64 -4.00
N LYS A 91 -10.50 13.28 -4.67
CA LYS A 91 -9.06 12.99 -4.48
C LYS A 91 -8.65 13.20 -3.03
N LEU A 92 -9.06 14.31 -2.42
CA LEU A 92 -8.75 14.61 -1.02
C LEU A 92 -9.38 13.58 -0.07
N GLY A 93 -10.57 13.06 -0.40
CA GLY A 93 -11.15 11.91 0.28
C GLY A 93 -10.26 10.66 0.23
N PHE A 94 -9.71 10.32 -0.94
CA PHE A 94 -8.76 9.21 -1.06
C PHE A 94 -7.42 9.48 -0.36
N VAL A 95 -6.94 10.72 -0.35
CA VAL A 95 -5.73 11.10 0.41
C VAL A 95 -5.99 10.93 1.91
N ALA A 96 -7.16 11.33 2.41
CA ALA A 96 -7.54 11.08 3.80
C ALA A 96 -7.61 9.58 4.11
N ALA A 97 -8.17 8.77 3.21
CA ALA A 97 -8.16 7.31 3.34
C ALA A 97 -6.73 6.73 3.31
N LEU A 98 -5.83 7.28 2.49
CA LEU A 98 -4.41 6.90 2.45
C LEU A 98 -3.71 7.21 3.77
N PHE A 99 -4.01 8.35 4.39
CA PHE A 99 -3.50 8.69 5.72
C PHE A 99 -4.06 7.78 6.82
N ALA A 100 -5.36 7.47 6.78
CA ALA A 100 -5.95 6.49 7.69
C ALA A 100 -5.27 5.11 7.53
N TYR A 101 -4.98 4.71 6.30
CA TYR A 101 -4.21 3.51 6.01
C TYR A 101 -2.77 3.59 6.55
N HIS A 102 -2.05 4.68 6.29
CA HIS A 102 -0.70 4.87 6.82
C HIS A 102 -0.67 4.82 8.36
N TRP A 103 -1.67 5.41 9.02
CA TRP A 103 -1.83 5.35 10.47
C TRP A 103 -2.13 3.93 10.97
N SER A 104 -2.95 3.16 10.25
CA SER A 104 -3.16 1.75 10.57
C SER A 104 -1.85 0.95 10.54
N CYS A 105 -0.96 1.25 9.60
CA CYS A 105 0.38 0.66 9.51
C CYS A 105 1.26 1.08 10.69
N GLN A 106 1.14 2.32 11.17
CA GLN A 106 1.81 2.76 12.41
C GLN A 106 1.32 1.94 13.62
N ILE A 107 0.02 1.65 13.72
CA ILE A 107 -0.52 0.84 14.81
C ILE A 107 0.05 -0.58 14.74
N LEU A 108 0.12 -1.19 13.55
CA LEU A 108 0.74 -2.49 13.32
C LEU A 108 2.24 -2.49 13.68
N TYR A 109 2.96 -1.45 13.28
CA TYR A 109 4.37 -1.24 13.65
C TYR A 109 4.55 -1.23 15.18
N ASN A 110 3.74 -0.46 15.89
CA ASN A 110 3.80 -0.36 17.35
C ASN A 110 3.49 -1.72 18.03
N GLN A 111 2.66 -2.57 17.42
CA GLN A 111 2.41 -3.93 17.90
C GLN A 111 3.63 -4.85 17.68
N ILE A 112 4.29 -4.71 16.53
CA ILE A 112 5.51 -5.47 16.21
C ILE A 112 6.65 -5.12 17.16
N GLU A 113 6.82 -3.84 17.52
CA GLU A 113 7.81 -3.44 18.54
C GLU A 113 7.52 -4.05 19.91
N LYS A 114 6.25 -4.26 20.24
CA LYS A 114 5.81 -4.90 21.49
C LYS A 114 5.77 -6.43 21.41
N GLY A 115 6.11 -7.02 20.26
CA GLY A 115 6.07 -8.46 20.03
C GLY A 115 4.65 -9.07 20.11
N ASN A 116 3.61 -8.28 19.87
CA ASN A 116 2.21 -8.70 20.04
C ASN A 116 1.34 -8.48 18.80
N LEU A 117 1.89 -8.77 17.62
CA LEU A 117 1.19 -8.64 16.35
C LEU A 117 -0.05 -9.56 16.31
N LYS A 118 -1.23 -8.96 16.45
CA LYS A 118 -2.52 -9.66 16.54
C LYS A 118 -3.02 -10.18 15.19
N PHE A 119 -2.54 -9.61 14.09
CA PHE A 119 -3.00 -9.96 12.76
C PHE A 119 -2.35 -11.23 12.23
N SER A 120 -3.14 -12.04 11.53
CA SER A 120 -2.64 -13.22 10.82
C SER A 120 -1.94 -12.82 9.51
N SER A 121 -1.04 -13.67 9.02
CA SER A 121 -0.34 -13.46 7.74
C SER A 121 -1.33 -13.30 6.57
N PHE A 122 -2.48 -13.97 6.60
CA PHE A 122 -3.53 -13.82 5.59
C PHE A 122 -4.22 -12.46 5.67
N ALA A 123 -4.57 -11.99 6.88
CA ALA A 123 -5.19 -10.68 7.06
C ALA A 123 -4.25 -9.55 6.60
N LEU A 124 -2.95 -9.66 6.88
CA LEU A 124 -1.94 -8.72 6.40
C LEU A 124 -1.81 -8.71 4.88
N ARG A 125 -1.95 -9.87 4.21
CA ARG A 125 -1.98 -9.94 2.74
C ARG A 125 -3.20 -9.22 2.16
N ILE A 126 -4.38 -9.36 2.76
CA ILE A 126 -5.55 -8.57 2.36
C ILE A 126 -5.29 -7.09 2.60
N TRP A 127 -4.66 -6.73 3.72
CA TRP A 127 -4.31 -5.35 4.05
C TRP A 127 -3.34 -4.72 3.03
N ASN A 128 -2.49 -5.52 2.41
CA ASN A 128 -1.61 -5.07 1.33
C ASN A 128 -2.41 -4.59 0.10
N GLU A 129 -3.49 -5.29 -0.25
CA GLU A 129 -4.31 -4.95 -1.42
C GLU A 129 -5.06 -3.62 -1.26
N VAL A 130 -5.33 -3.19 -0.02
CA VAL A 130 -5.96 -1.89 0.26
C VAL A 130 -5.10 -0.73 -0.26
N ALA A 131 -3.77 -0.80 -0.07
CA ALA A 131 -2.86 0.22 -0.60
C ALA A 131 -2.91 0.29 -2.12
N THR A 132 -3.01 -0.87 -2.78
CA THR A 132 -3.09 -0.99 -4.24
C THR A 132 -4.36 -0.33 -4.75
N ILE A 133 -5.50 -0.63 -4.13
CA ILE A 133 -6.80 -0.05 -4.50
C ILE A 133 -6.76 1.48 -4.40
N ILE A 134 -6.20 2.03 -3.31
CA ILE A 134 -6.08 3.48 -3.10
C ILE A 134 -5.19 4.12 -4.18
N LEU A 135 -4.06 3.50 -4.52
CA LEU A 135 -3.16 3.98 -5.58
C LEU A 135 -3.90 4.11 -6.90
N PHE A 136 -4.58 3.04 -7.33
CA PHE A 136 -5.29 3.04 -8.60
C PHE A 136 -6.43 4.04 -8.63
N ALA A 137 -7.23 4.12 -7.57
CA ALA A 137 -8.28 5.13 -7.45
C ALA A 137 -7.71 6.54 -7.64
N CYS A 138 -6.60 6.86 -6.97
CA CYS A 138 -5.94 8.16 -7.08
C CYS A 138 -5.43 8.44 -8.51
N VAL A 139 -4.78 7.46 -9.15
CA VAL A 139 -4.20 7.62 -10.50
C VAL A 139 -5.31 7.84 -11.53
N PHE A 140 -6.34 6.98 -11.55
CA PHE A 140 -7.46 7.13 -12.49
C PHE A 140 -8.19 8.45 -12.30
N LEU A 141 -8.38 8.88 -11.06
CA LEU A 141 -9.03 10.13 -10.76
C LEU A 141 -8.23 11.33 -11.29
N VAL A 142 -6.89 11.33 -11.12
CA VAL A 142 -6.02 12.42 -11.60
C VAL A 142 -5.90 12.45 -13.12
N VAL A 143 -5.87 11.28 -13.78
CA VAL A 143 -5.73 11.18 -15.24
C VAL A 143 -7.04 11.48 -15.95
N LEU A 144 -8.15 10.88 -15.50
CA LEU A 144 -9.46 11.05 -16.15
C LEU A 144 -10.12 12.38 -15.78
N LYS A 145 -9.77 12.97 -14.62
CA LYS A 145 -10.37 14.21 -14.09
C LYS A 145 -11.90 14.21 -14.05
N THR A 146 -12.50 13.03 -13.98
CA THR A 146 -13.95 12.86 -13.86
C THR A 146 -14.28 12.30 -12.47
N SER A 147 -15.42 12.72 -11.92
CA SER A 147 -15.85 12.31 -10.58
C SER A 147 -16.15 10.80 -10.46
N PHE A 148 -16.39 10.11 -11.57
CA PHE A 148 -16.78 8.70 -11.60
C PHE A 148 -15.77 7.77 -12.30
N GLY A 149 -14.77 8.30 -13.01
CA GLY A 149 -13.81 7.49 -13.77
C GLY A 149 -12.98 6.53 -12.90
N TRP A 150 -12.75 6.89 -11.63
CA TRP A 150 -12.07 6.03 -10.68
C TRP A 150 -12.85 4.76 -10.34
N ILE A 151 -14.19 4.78 -10.41
CA ILE A 151 -15.03 3.62 -10.11
C ILE A 151 -14.75 2.52 -11.13
N PHE A 152 -14.77 2.85 -12.42
CA PHE A 152 -14.47 1.90 -13.50
C PHE A 152 -13.03 1.37 -13.44
N GLY A 153 -12.07 2.23 -13.07
CA GLY A 153 -10.68 1.82 -12.88
C GLY A 153 -10.51 0.83 -11.71
N VAL A 154 -11.13 1.11 -10.57
CA VAL A 154 -11.07 0.24 -9.39
C VAL A 154 -11.83 -1.06 -9.63
N THR A 155 -13.04 -1.01 -10.19
CA THR A 155 -13.82 -2.23 -10.48
C THR A 155 -13.14 -3.10 -11.54
N GLY A 156 -12.52 -2.50 -12.56
CA GLY A 156 -11.74 -3.22 -13.56
C GLY A 156 -10.57 -3.99 -12.94
N ILE A 157 -9.84 -3.38 -12.01
CA ILE A 157 -8.68 -4.02 -11.36
C ILE A 157 -9.09 -5.06 -10.35
N VAL A 158 -10.11 -4.78 -9.53
CA VAL A 158 -10.68 -5.80 -8.64
C VAL A 158 -11.14 -7.00 -9.48
N GLY A 159 -11.75 -6.75 -10.64
CA GLY A 159 -12.10 -7.79 -11.61
C GLY A 159 -10.88 -8.58 -12.10
N VAL A 160 -9.81 -7.91 -12.53
CA VAL A 160 -8.57 -8.57 -12.98
C VAL A 160 -7.89 -9.35 -11.86
N SER A 161 -7.79 -8.81 -10.65
CA SER A 161 -7.21 -9.49 -9.49
C SER A 161 -8.02 -10.73 -9.09
N VAL A 162 -9.35 -10.65 -9.13
CA VAL A 162 -10.24 -11.80 -8.92
C VAL A 162 -10.06 -12.84 -10.02
N LEU A 163 -9.98 -12.43 -11.29
CA LEU A 163 -9.74 -13.33 -12.42
C LEU A 163 -8.40 -14.05 -12.32
N LEU A 164 -7.32 -13.33 -11.95
CA LEU A 164 -6.01 -13.94 -11.72
C LEU A 164 -6.06 -14.93 -10.56
N MET A 165 -6.73 -14.59 -9.45
CA MET A 165 -6.90 -15.49 -8.31
C MET A 165 -7.69 -16.75 -8.68
N LEU A 166 -8.77 -16.60 -9.46
CA LEU A 166 -9.53 -17.72 -10.02
C LEU A 166 -8.68 -18.56 -10.96
N GLY A 167 -7.87 -17.94 -11.81
CA GLY A 167 -6.93 -18.63 -12.71
C GLY A 167 -5.89 -19.46 -11.95
N VAL A 168 -5.30 -18.91 -10.89
CA VAL A 168 -4.37 -19.64 -10.01
C VAL A 168 -5.08 -20.80 -9.29
N LYS A 169 -6.31 -20.58 -8.80
CA LYS A 169 -7.11 -21.63 -8.14
C LYS A 169 -7.49 -22.74 -9.12
N LEU A 170 -7.88 -22.40 -10.34
CA LEU A 170 -8.20 -23.33 -11.41
C LEU A 170 -6.96 -24.13 -11.83
N TYR A 171 -5.83 -23.46 -12.03
CA TYR A 171 -4.54 -24.10 -12.30
C TYR A 171 -4.15 -25.08 -11.19
N LYS A 172 -4.27 -24.68 -9.92
CA LYS A 172 -3.99 -25.55 -8.77
C LYS A 172 -4.93 -26.76 -8.74
N ASN A 173 -6.21 -26.59 -9.06
CA ASN A 173 -7.19 -27.67 -9.13
C ASN A 173 -6.92 -28.63 -10.30
N ILE A 174 -6.55 -28.12 -11.48
CA ILE A 174 -6.16 -28.93 -12.64
C ILE A 174 -4.87 -29.71 -12.33
N ARG A 175 -3.87 -29.07 -11.72
CA ARG A 175 -2.63 -29.73 -11.28
C ARG A 175 -2.89 -30.84 -10.26
N LYS A 176 -3.79 -30.61 -9.28
CA LYS A 176 -4.20 -31.66 -8.32
C LYS A 176 -4.94 -32.83 -8.97
N LYS A 177 -5.68 -32.58 -10.07
CA LYS A 177 -6.39 -33.63 -10.81
C LYS A 177 -5.46 -34.41 -11.75
N ASN A 178 -4.38 -33.79 -12.21
CA ASN A 178 -3.39 -34.35 -13.13
C ASN A 178 -2.07 -34.78 -12.46
N SER A 179 -1.92 -34.68 -11.14
CA SER A 179 -0.79 -35.31 -10.43
C SER A 179 -1.00 -36.82 -10.44
N TRP A 180 -0.31 -37.48 -11.38
CA TRP A 180 -0.08 -38.91 -11.49
C TRP A 180 0.78 -39.47 -10.34
N ASP A 181 0.62 -38.96 -9.11
CA ASP A 181 1.34 -39.44 -7.92
C ASP A 181 0.41 -40.28 -7.04
N LYS A 182 -0.17 -41.32 -7.65
CA LYS A 182 -0.50 -42.56 -6.95
C LYS A 182 0.49 -43.62 -7.41
N ASN A 183 1.65 -43.65 -6.75
CA ASN A 183 2.43 -44.86 -6.55
C ASN A 183 2.87 -44.87 -5.08
#